data_AF-A0A1X1RW30-F1
#
_entry.id   AF-A0A1X1RW30-F1
#
_cell.length_a   1.000
_cell.length_b   1.000
_cell.length_c   1.000
_cell.angle_alpha   90.00
_cell.angle_beta   90.00
_cell.angle_gamma   90.00
#
_symmetry.space_group_name_H-M   'P 1'
#
loop_
_entity.id
_entity.type
_entity.pdbx_description
1 polymer ?
#
loop_
_entity_poly.entity_id
_entity_poly.type
_entity_poly.pdbx_seq_one_letter_code
_entity_poly.pdbx_strand_id
1 'polypeptide(L)'
;MADDRDDADADPPHKPAHAARPGARPLRVVAAAAGVAAVGVAVALGTAALVSEPAPTPSSQITAQHITVSRPPAAIPLSDSQILALLDHPPDYGPLGDPQRRGSCLTGLGYAASVRVLGAQPIEITGRPGVLLILPGDTPDTVAALAVAPTCSSANTGLLADRSVPRP
;
A
#
# COMPACT_ATOMS: atom_id res chain seq x y z
N MET A 1 92.53 -31.23 16.66
CA MET A 1 92.17 -29.84 16.98
C MET A 1 90.80 -29.61 16.40
N ALA A 2 89.78 -29.44 17.27
CA ALA A 2 88.45 -28.91 16.99
C ALA A 2 87.61 -29.63 15.90
N ASP A 3 86.30 -29.67 15.90
CA ASP A 3 85.18 -29.40 16.81
C ASP A 3 83.92 -29.72 15.96
N ASP A 4 82.79 -29.89 16.62
CA ASP A 4 81.41 -29.83 16.08
C ASP A 4 80.83 -31.10 15.38
N ARG A 5 80.10 -31.96 16.10
CA ARG A 5 78.67 -31.86 16.54
C ARG A 5 77.71 -31.95 15.35
N ASP A 6 77.27 -33.16 14.98
CA ASP A 6 76.13 -33.92 15.55
C ASP A 6 74.78 -33.24 15.25
N ASP A 7 74.23 -33.67 14.11
CA ASP A 7 72.85 -33.46 13.67
C ASP A 7 71.87 -34.32 14.49
N ALA A 8 70.66 -33.77 14.61
CA ALA A 8 69.37 -34.45 14.79
C ALA A 8 68.84 -34.70 16.22
N ASP A 9 68.05 -33.71 16.65
CA ASP A 9 66.60 -33.84 16.89
C ASP A 9 66.10 -34.91 17.89
N ALA A 10 65.79 -34.46 19.12
CA ALA A 10 64.52 -34.74 19.81
C ALA A 10 64.50 -34.06 21.20
N ASP A 11 63.90 -32.88 21.31
CA ASP A 11 63.40 -32.33 22.59
C ASP A 11 61.88 -32.08 22.45
N PRO A 12 61.05 -32.57 23.40
CA PRO A 12 59.60 -32.49 23.28
C PRO A 12 59.09 -31.05 23.43
N PRO A 13 57.96 -30.70 22.79
CA PRO A 13 57.47 -29.33 22.79
C PRO A 13 57.16 -28.85 24.22
N HIS A 14 57.89 -27.81 24.65
CA HIS A 14 57.55 -26.99 25.79
C HIS A 14 56.13 -26.44 25.64
N LYS A 15 55.25 -26.83 26.58
CA LYS A 15 53.90 -26.28 26.74
C LYS A 15 54.01 -24.77 27.03
N PRO A 16 53.39 -23.89 26.22
CA PRO A 16 53.21 -22.51 26.64
C PRO A 16 52.20 -22.50 27.79
N ALA A 17 52.60 -21.92 28.93
CA ALA A 17 51.70 -21.57 30.01
C ALA A 17 50.74 -20.46 29.50
N HIS A 18 49.62 -20.87 28.90
CA HIS A 18 48.63 -19.95 28.39
C HIS A 18 47.92 -19.26 29.56
N ALA A 19 48.22 -17.98 29.67
CA ALA A 19 47.52 -16.93 30.39
C ALA A 19 46.16 -17.33 30.98
N ALA A 20 46.12 -17.41 32.31
CA ALA A 20 44.90 -17.24 33.07
C ALA A 20 44.27 -15.88 32.69
N ARG A 21 43.21 -15.90 31.87
CA ARG A 21 42.29 -14.76 31.73
C ARG A 21 41.01 -15.08 32.50
N PRO A 22 40.79 -14.48 33.68
CA PRO A 22 39.55 -14.66 34.42
C PRO A 22 38.45 -13.77 33.85
N GLY A 23 37.21 -14.29 33.86
CA GLY A 23 36.01 -13.47 34.06
C GLY A 23 35.38 -12.75 32.85
N ALA A 24 34.92 -13.48 31.83
CA ALA A 24 34.01 -12.88 30.82
C ALA A 24 32.75 -13.74 30.54
N ARG A 25 32.41 -14.67 31.42
CA ARG A 25 31.18 -15.48 31.30
C ARG A 25 29.90 -14.77 31.79
N PRO A 26 29.86 -13.99 32.87
CA PRO A 26 28.59 -13.41 33.33
C PRO A 26 28.10 -12.25 32.44
N LEU A 27 29.01 -11.49 31.82
CA LEU A 27 28.65 -10.39 30.91
C LEU A 27 27.98 -10.87 29.61
N ARG A 28 28.38 -12.04 29.08
CA ARG A 28 27.81 -12.60 27.85
C ARG A 28 26.37 -13.10 28.04
N VAL A 29 26.03 -13.55 29.25
CA VAL A 29 24.68 -14.03 29.59
C VAL A 29 23.69 -12.87 29.72
N VAL A 30 24.12 -11.74 30.31
CA VAL A 30 23.29 -10.52 30.42
C VAL A 30 23.02 -9.92 29.04
N ALA A 31 24.01 -9.88 28.15
CA ALA A 31 23.83 -9.40 26.77
C ALA A 31 22.90 -10.29 25.94
N ALA A 32 22.94 -11.62 26.13
CA ALA A 32 22.05 -12.56 25.44
C ALA A 32 20.59 -12.43 25.91
N ALA A 33 20.35 -12.21 27.21
CA ALA A 33 19.00 -12.03 27.76
C ALA A 33 18.34 -10.72 27.28
N ALA A 34 19.12 -9.65 27.11
CA ALA A 34 18.63 -8.37 26.59
C ALA A 34 18.18 -8.45 25.11
N GLY A 35 18.86 -9.25 24.29
CA GLY A 35 18.52 -9.42 22.87
C GLY A 35 17.20 -10.16 22.63
N VAL A 36 16.88 -11.17 23.45
CA VAL A 36 15.64 -11.97 23.30
C VAL A 36 14.40 -11.16 23.70
N ALA A 37 14.51 -10.27 24.70
CA ALA A 37 13.41 -9.40 25.11
C ALA A 37 13.01 -8.40 24.01
N ALA A 38 13.98 -7.88 23.24
CA ALA A 38 13.71 -6.88 22.20
C ALA A 38 12.92 -7.46 21.01
N VAL A 39 13.22 -8.69 20.58
CA VAL A 39 12.51 -9.35 19.47
C VAL A 39 11.06 -9.67 19.85
N GLY A 40 10.81 -10.09 21.09
CA GLY A 40 9.46 -10.38 21.58
C GLY A 40 8.53 -9.16 21.57
N VAL A 41 9.03 -7.98 21.97
CA VAL A 41 8.24 -6.75 22.00
C VAL A 41 7.88 -6.27 20.59
N ALA A 42 8.80 -6.39 19.62
CA ALA A 42 8.55 -5.99 18.23
C ALA A 42 7.48 -6.87 17.54
N VAL A 43 7.52 -8.18 17.76
CA VAL A 43 6.52 -9.12 17.20
C VAL A 43 5.14 -8.89 17.81
N ALA A 44 5.04 -8.69 19.12
CA ALA A 44 3.78 -8.45 19.80
C ALA A 44 3.08 -7.14 19.36
N LEU A 45 3.84 -6.04 19.23
CA LEU A 45 3.32 -4.76 18.74
C LEU A 45 2.88 -4.85 17.27
N GLY A 46 3.64 -5.57 16.43
CA GLY A 46 3.28 -5.81 15.03
C GLY A 46 1.97 -6.60 14.88
N THR A 47 1.78 -7.67 15.65
CA THR A 47 0.54 -8.47 15.59
C THR A 47 -0.67 -7.73 16.12
N ALA A 48 -0.52 -6.88 17.14
CA ALA A 48 -1.62 -6.07 17.67
C ALA A 48 -2.14 -5.06 16.65
N ALA A 49 -1.26 -4.53 15.78
CA ALA A 49 -1.64 -3.63 14.70
C ALA A 49 -2.38 -4.32 13.53
N LEU A 50 -2.18 -5.62 13.33
CA LEU A 50 -2.93 -6.40 12.32
C LEU A 50 -4.28 -6.90 12.83
N VAL A 51 -4.41 -7.17 14.13
CA VAL A 51 -5.66 -7.67 14.74
C VAL A 51 -6.56 -6.52 15.21
N SER A 52 -5.98 -5.35 15.50
CA SER A 52 -6.77 -4.14 15.77
C SER A 52 -7.20 -3.53 14.44
N GLU A 53 -8.24 -4.09 13.82
CA GLU A 53 -9.04 -3.32 12.87
C GLU A 53 -9.45 -2.01 13.55
N PRO A 54 -9.09 -0.83 13.02
CA PRO A 54 -9.64 0.41 13.52
C PRO A 54 -11.16 0.31 13.40
N ALA A 55 -11.86 0.39 14.54
CA ALA A 55 -13.31 0.52 14.53
C ALA A 55 -13.68 1.62 13.51
N PRO A 56 -14.68 1.40 12.63
CA PRO A 56 -15.05 2.38 11.62
C PRO A 56 -15.30 3.70 12.34
N THR A 57 -14.48 4.70 12.02
CA THR A 57 -14.63 6.04 12.56
C THR A 57 -16.05 6.49 12.25
N PRO A 58 -16.93 6.67 13.26
CA PRO A 58 -18.19 7.35 13.01
C PRO A 58 -17.81 8.73 12.48
N SER A 59 -18.41 9.11 11.36
CA SER A 59 -18.20 10.39 10.69
C SER A 59 -18.57 11.52 11.65
N SER A 60 -17.62 11.92 12.49
CA SER A 60 -17.72 13.14 13.28
C SER A 60 -17.69 14.29 12.28
N GLN A 61 -18.89 14.77 12.00
CA GLN A 61 -19.15 16.02 11.33
C GLN A 61 -18.24 17.09 11.95
N ILE A 62 -17.19 17.49 11.22
CA ILE A 62 -16.38 18.64 11.61
C ILE A 62 -17.23 19.86 11.29
N THR A 63 -18.03 20.29 12.25
CA THR A 63 -18.54 21.66 12.34
C THR A 63 -17.36 22.60 12.59
N ALA A 64 -16.65 22.98 11.53
CA ALA A 64 -15.78 24.15 11.53
C ALA A 64 -16.60 25.34 11.01
N GLN A 65 -17.29 26.00 11.94
CA GLN A 65 -17.96 27.27 11.66
C GLN A 65 -16.91 28.38 11.60
N HIS A 66 -16.94 29.12 10.48
CA HIS A 66 -16.32 30.42 10.22
C HIS A 66 -14.84 30.48 9.79
N ILE A 67 -14.68 30.82 8.49
CA ILE A 67 -13.52 31.40 7.81
C ILE A 67 -12.32 30.47 7.58
N THR A 68 -12.58 29.32 6.98
CA THR A 68 -11.85 28.87 5.79
C THR A 68 -12.90 28.35 4.84
N VAL A 69 -12.91 28.79 3.58
CA VAL A 69 -13.78 28.19 2.56
C VAL A 69 -13.24 26.77 2.35
N SER A 70 -13.72 25.83 3.17
CA SER A 70 -13.54 24.41 2.98
C SER A 70 -14.28 24.09 1.71
N ARG A 71 -13.57 24.10 0.58
CA ARG A 71 -14.10 23.59 -0.68
C ARG A 71 -14.55 22.16 -0.38
N PRO A 72 -15.84 21.82 -0.60
CA PRO A 72 -16.31 20.46 -0.39
C PRO A 72 -15.39 19.49 -1.15
N PRO A 73 -15.06 18.32 -0.58
CA PRO A 73 -14.31 17.31 -1.31
C PRO A 73 -15.01 17.04 -2.64
N ALA A 74 -14.21 16.88 -3.69
CA ALA A 74 -14.74 16.62 -5.03
C ALA A 74 -15.57 15.34 -4.99
N ALA A 75 -16.87 15.47 -5.24
CA ALA A 75 -17.82 14.37 -5.24
C ALA A 75 -18.47 14.26 -6.63
N ILE A 76 -18.88 13.04 -6.99
CA ILE A 76 -19.65 12.80 -8.21
C ILE A 76 -21.03 13.44 -8.04
N PRO A 77 -21.42 14.44 -8.86
CA PRO A 77 -22.68 15.18 -8.70
C PRO A 77 -23.89 14.42 -9.27
N LEU A 78 -23.95 13.11 -9.03
CA LEU A 78 -25.06 12.24 -9.44
C LEU A 78 -25.56 11.44 -8.23
N SER A 79 -26.88 11.26 -8.15
CA SER A 79 -27.48 10.33 -7.21
C SER A 79 -27.14 8.88 -7.59
N ASP A 80 -27.30 7.94 -6.64
CA ASP A 80 -27.11 6.51 -6.91
C ASP A 80 -28.02 6.02 -8.04
N SER A 81 -29.29 6.44 -8.04
CA SER A 81 -30.24 6.10 -9.10
C SER A 81 -29.82 6.60 -10.48
N GLN A 82 -29.22 7.79 -10.56
CA GLN A 82 -28.70 8.33 -11.83
C GLN A 82 -27.48 7.55 -12.31
N ILE A 83 -26.58 7.14 -11.40
CA ILE A 83 -25.44 6.29 -11.75
C ILE A 83 -25.93 4.93 -12.26
N LEU A 84 -26.89 4.31 -11.57
CA LEU A 84 -27.46 3.03 -11.98
C LEU A 84 -28.19 3.11 -13.32
N ALA A 85 -28.89 4.20 -13.62
CA ALA A 85 -29.56 4.40 -14.91
C ALA A 85 -28.60 4.45 -16.11
N LEU A 86 -27.30 4.74 -15.89
CA LEU A 86 -26.29 4.68 -16.97
C LEU A 86 -25.99 3.24 -17.41
N LEU A 87 -26.32 2.24 -16.58
CA LEU A 87 -26.15 0.83 -16.93
C LEU A 87 -27.11 0.38 -18.04
N ASP A 88 -28.22 1.10 -18.21
CA ASP A 88 -29.25 0.80 -19.21
C ASP A 88 -28.95 1.41 -20.59
N HIS A 89 -27.85 2.19 -20.71
CA HIS A 89 -27.48 2.90 -21.91
C HIS A 89 -26.08 2.49 -22.40
N PRO A 90 -25.80 2.56 -23.71
CA PRO A 90 -24.45 2.37 -24.21
C PRO A 90 -23.47 3.35 -23.55
N PRO A 91 -22.26 2.91 -23.14
CA PRO A 91 -21.30 3.80 -22.51
C PRO A 91 -20.84 4.93 -23.46
N ASP A 92 -21.00 6.18 -23.05
CA ASP A 92 -20.37 7.33 -23.70
C ASP A 92 -19.04 7.64 -23.02
N TYR A 93 -17.95 7.26 -23.68
CA TYR A 93 -16.61 7.47 -23.16
C TYR A 93 -16.08 8.89 -23.41
N GLY A 94 -16.74 9.69 -24.24
CA GLY A 94 -16.26 11.00 -24.67
C GLY A 94 -14.76 10.97 -25.07
N PRO A 95 -13.90 11.80 -24.45
CA PRO A 95 -12.45 11.82 -24.73
C PRO A 95 -11.69 10.51 -24.47
N LEU A 96 -12.26 9.56 -23.71
CA LEU A 96 -11.70 8.23 -23.45
C LEU A 96 -12.23 7.14 -24.41
N GLY A 97 -12.73 7.53 -25.59
CA GLY A 97 -13.23 6.60 -26.61
C GLY A 97 -12.20 5.60 -27.11
N ASP A 98 -10.91 5.99 -27.17
CA ASP A 98 -9.82 5.10 -27.60
C ASP A 98 -9.64 3.91 -26.63
N PRO A 99 -9.81 2.65 -27.09
CA PRO A 99 -9.74 1.48 -26.23
C PRO A 99 -8.38 1.29 -25.55
N GLN A 100 -7.27 1.56 -26.23
CA GLN A 100 -5.92 1.43 -25.66
C GLN A 100 -5.70 2.43 -24.53
N ARG A 101 -6.08 3.71 -24.74
CA ARG A 101 -6.05 4.74 -23.70
C ARG A 101 -6.89 4.35 -22.49
N ARG A 102 -8.11 3.86 -22.72
CA ARG A 102 -9.00 3.42 -21.64
C ARG A 102 -8.41 2.23 -20.88
N GLY A 103 -7.87 1.24 -21.57
CA GLY A 103 -7.17 0.11 -20.94
C GLY A 103 -5.99 0.58 -20.09
N SER A 104 -5.17 1.49 -20.59
CA SER A 104 -4.06 2.10 -19.83
C SER A 104 -4.55 2.84 -18.59
N CYS A 105 -5.60 3.66 -18.71
CA CYS A 105 -6.25 4.34 -17.59
C CYS A 105 -6.70 3.34 -16.51
N LEU A 106 -7.41 2.29 -16.91
CA LEU A 106 -7.90 1.23 -16.02
C LEU A 106 -6.74 0.53 -15.30
N THR A 107 -5.65 0.21 -16.01
CA THR A 107 -4.45 -0.38 -15.36
C THR A 107 -3.80 0.55 -14.36
N GLY A 108 -3.76 1.87 -14.62
CA GLY A 108 -3.26 2.84 -13.65
C GLY A 108 -4.11 2.93 -12.39
N LEU A 109 -5.41 2.69 -12.53
CA LEU A 109 -6.38 2.64 -11.43
C LEU A 109 -6.40 1.29 -10.70
N GLY A 110 -5.60 0.31 -11.13
CA GLY A 110 -5.53 -1.02 -10.53
C GLY A 110 -6.54 -2.03 -11.08
N TYR A 111 -7.30 -1.69 -12.12
CA TYR A 111 -8.22 -2.60 -12.80
C TYR A 111 -7.53 -3.30 -13.97
N ALA A 112 -8.01 -4.50 -14.34
CA ALA A 112 -7.56 -5.15 -15.56
C ALA A 112 -7.85 -4.29 -16.79
N ALA A 113 -6.93 -4.18 -17.75
CA ALA A 113 -7.12 -3.38 -18.97
C ALA A 113 -8.37 -3.79 -19.77
N SER A 114 -8.76 -5.06 -19.64
CA SER A 114 -9.91 -5.67 -20.31
C SER A 114 -11.18 -5.69 -19.46
N VAL A 115 -11.20 -5.04 -18.28
CA VAL A 115 -12.42 -5.00 -17.45
C VAL A 115 -13.54 -4.34 -18.27
N ARG A 116 -14.72 -4.95 -18.22
CA ARG A 116 -15.89 -4.41 -18.91
C ARG A 116 -16.37 -3.17 -18.17
N VAL A 117 -16.35 -2.03 -18.85
CA VAL A 117 -17.05 -0.83 -18.37
C VAL A 117 -18.54 -1.02 -18.61
N LEU A 118 -19.33 -0.95 -17.54
CA LEU A 118 -20.76 -1.19 -17.55
C LEU A 118 -21.55 0.05 -18.01
N GLY A 119 -21.02 1.23 -17.74
CA GLY A 119 -21.61 2.51 -18.16
C GLY A 119 -20.54 3.59 -18.18
N ALA A 120 -20.71 4.62 -19.01
CA ALA A 120 -19.84 5.78 -19.02
C ALA A 120 -20.59 7.03 -19.47
N GLN A 121 -20.19 8.19 -18.96
CA GLN A 121 -20.60 9.48 -19.51
C GLN A 121 -19.58 10.58 -19.19
N PRO A 122 -19.44 11.62 -20.03
CA PRO A 122 -18.76 12.85 -19.66
C PRO A 122 -19.44 13.54 -18.47
N ILE A 123 -18.65 14.11 -17.56
CA ILE A 123 -19.14 14.80 -16.36
C ILE A 123 -18.21 15.95 -15.98
N GLU A 124 -18.71 16.90 -15.22
CA GLU A 124 -17.92 17.97 -14.63
C GLU A 124 -17.83 17.79 -13.11
N ILE A 125 -16.61 17.71 -12.58
CA ILE A 125 -16.37 17.61 -11.13
C ILE A 125 -15.71 18.89 -10.67
N THR A 126 -16.46 19.74 -9.96
CA THR A 126 -15.96 21.03 -9.43
C THR A 126 -15.36 21.95 -10.52
N GLY A 127 -15.94 21.94 -11.71
CA GLY A 127 -15.47 22.70 -12.88
C GLY A 127 -14.24 22.12 -13.59
N ARG A 128 -13.95 20.83 -13.34
CA ARG A 128 -12.96 20.06 -14.07
C ARG A 128 -13.68 19.05 -14.96
N PRO A 129 -13.40 19.04 -16.28
CA PRO A 129 -13.94 18.04 -17.16
C PRO A 129 -13.43 16.66 -16.78
N GLY A 130 -14.31 15.68 -16.81
CA GLY A 130 -14.03 14.29 -16.52
C GLY A 130 -14.92 13.35 -17.32
N VAL A 131 -14.61 12.07 -17.23
CA VAL A 131 -15.42 10.97 -17.74
C VAL A 131 -15.71 10.06 -16.56
N LEU A 132 -16.99 9.85 -16.28
CA LEU A 132 -17.45 8.87 -15.32
C LEU A 132 -17.40 7.49 -15.96
N LEU A 133 -16.72 6.55 -15.33
CA LEU A 133 -16.69 5.14 -15.69
C LEU A 133 -17.35 4.33 -14.59
N ILE A 134 -18.30 3.48 -14.94
CA ILE A 134 -18.92 2.54 -14.01
C ILE A 134 -18.38 1.14 -14.27
N LEU A 135 -17.77 0.56 -13.25
CA LEU A 135 -17.17 -0.77 -13.26
C LEU A 135 -17.94 -1.70 -12.31
N PRO A 136 -17.82 -3.03 -12.48
CA PRO A 136 -18.22 -3.96 -11.43
C PRO A 136 -17.54 -3.61 -10.11
N GLY A 137 -18.27 -3.65 -9.00
CA GLY A 137 -17.70 -3.52 -7.66
C GLY A 137 -17.05 -4.80 -7.18
N ASP A 138 -16.55 -4.78 -5.93
CA ASP A 138 -15.93 -5.95 -5.29
C ASP A 138 -16.93 -7.08 -5.01
N THR A 139 -18.22 -6.73 -4.91
CA THR A 139 -19.32 -7.68 -4.77
C THR A 139 -20.27 -7.59 -5.97
N PRO A 140 -21.02 -8.66 -6.29
CA PRO A 140 -21.99 -8.65 -7.40
C PRO A 140 -23.06 -7.56 -7.29
N ASP A 141 -23.41 -7.18 -6.06
CA ASP A 141 -24.46 -6.22 -5.72
C ASP A 141 -23.90 -4.80 -5.56
N THR A 142 -22.70 -4.52 -6.06
CA THR A 142 -22.11 -3.18 -6.03
C THR A 142 -21.51 -2.81 -7.37
N VAL A 143 -21.45 -1.50 -7.64
CA VAL A 143 -20.69 -0.92 -8.74
C VAL A 143 -19.73 0.14 -8.23
N ALA A 144 -18.58 0.27 -8.90
CA ALA A 144 -17.62 1.32 -8.65
C ALA A 144 -17.80 2.43 -9.70
N ALA A 145 -18.06 3.65 -9.27
CA ALA A 145 -18.19 4.83 -10.10
C ALA A 145 -16.92 5.68 -9.96
N LEU A 146 -16.18 5.85 -11.07
CA LEU A 146 -14.88 6.53 -11.10
C LEU A 146 -14.94 7.71 -12.07
N ALA A 147 -14.80 8.93 -11.57
CA ALA A 147 -14.67 10.12 -12.41
C ALA A 147 -13.19 10.41 -12.66
N VAL A 148 -12.75 10.32 -13.91
CA VAL A 148 -11.34 10.52 -14.30
C VAL A 148 -11.18 11.67 -15.27
N ALA A 149 -10.02 12.32 -15.26
CA ALA A 149 -9.70 13.36 -16.22
C ALA A 149 -9.58 12.80 -17.66
N PRO A 150 -9.86 13.61 -18.71
CA PRO A 150 -9.67 13.22 -20.11
C PRO A 150 -8.25 12.77 -20.47
N THR A 151 -7.26 13.18 -19.69
CA THR A 151 -5.83 12.84 -19.85
C THR A 151 -5.43 11.53 -19.15
N CYS A 152 -6.40 10.75 -18.65
CA CYS A 152 -6.13 9.53 -17.91
C CYS A 152 -5.25 8.54 -18.69
N SER A 153 -4.27 7.98 -17.98
CA SER A 153 -3.35 6.95 -18.45
C SER A 153 -2.79 6.16 -17.26
N SER A 154 -2.03 5.12 -17.52
CA SER A 154 -1.37 4.34 -16.46
C SER A 154 -0.37 5.15 -15.63
N ALA A 155 0.24 6.17 -16.21
CA ALA A 155 1.20 7.05 -15.54
C ALA A 155 0.55 8.24 -14.82
N ASN A 156 -0.68 8.60 -15.22
CA ASN A 156 -1.44 9.68 -14.62
C ASN A 156 -2.92 9.30 -14.69
N THR A 157 -3.44 8.75 -13.61
CA THR A 157 -4.84 8.29 -13.53
C THR A 157 -5.83 9.45 -13.56
N GLY A 158 -5.42 10.66 -13.14
CA GLY A 158 -6.28 11.83 -13.12
C GLY A 158 -7.62 11.60 -12.40
N LEU A 159 -7.66 10.73 -11.38
CA LEU A 159 -8.88 10.43 -10.63
C LEU A 159 -9.38 11.71 -9.94
N LEU A 160 -10.59 12.14 -10.28
CA LEU A 160 -11.24 13.34 -9.78
C LEU A 160 -12.13 13.03 -8.58
N ALA A 161 -12.84 11.90 -8.62
CA ALA A 161 -13.69 11.40 -7.55
C ALA A 161 -14.00 9.91 -7.78
N ASP A 162 -14.28 9.17 -6.72
CA ASP A 162 -14.78 7.80 -6.77
C ASP A 162 -15.91 7.58 -5.77
N ARG A 163 -16.76 6.58 -6.03
CA ARG A 163 -17.83 6.15 -5.13
C ARG A 163 -18.22 4.70 -5.41
N SER A 164 -18.47 3.92 -4.37
CA SER A 164 -19.18 2.64 -4.47
C SER A 164 -20.70 2.85 -4.35
N VAL A 165 -21.47 2.19 -5.22
CA VAL A 165 -22.94 2.30 -5.26
C VAL A 165 -23.54 0.90 -5.14
N PRO A 166 -24.42 0.65 -4.16
CA PRO A 166 -25.19 -0.59 -4.08
C PRO A 166 -26.13 -0.74 -5.28
N ARG A 167 -26.21 -1.95 -5.83
CA ARG A 167 -27.19 -2.34 -6.83
C ARG A 167 -28.32 -3.12 -6.13
N PRO A 168 -29.58 -2.68 -6.27
CA PRO A 168 -30.73 -3.37 -5.68
C PRO A 168 -31.10 -4.66 -6.41
#